data_AF-A0A367IU76-F1
#
_entry.id   AF-A0A367IU76-F1
#
_cell.length_a   1.000
_cell.length_b   1.000
_cell.length_c   1.000
_cell.angle_alpha   90.00
_cell.angle_beta   90.00
_cell.angle_gamma   90.00
#
_symmetry.space_group_name_H-M   'P 1'
#
loop_
_entity.id
_entity.type
_entity.pdbx_description
1 polymer ?
#
loop_
_entity_poly.entity_id
_entity_poly.type
_entity_poly.pdbx_seq_one_letter_code
_entity_poly.pdbx_strand_id
1 'polypeptide(L)'
;MSALGIPRHIATLDPRNVEHILKSNFESYIKGPEFHASLSDLFGNGIFNANGEDWKYQRKTASHVFNVKNFRDHFTDVFVEEIDYMSKHIWDKAAENTEVVDFHDIMFKFTLDSFILLGFGVQLNALASKKKVPFAVAFDEAQKTTFQRFVNPVWTVTERLSRLVMPWRPSMNDHLHVVDQFACQVIEKRRVEMAQNIEFRDLLSRFMHARNAQGELLNNDELRDIVLNFVIAGRDTTAQALSWTFYMLLCHPRIEEKLLQEISTVPDQVMHDSPALYSVVKDLKYAHAVFYEVLRLYPSVPLNQKYALQDDIWPDGTHIKKGDYVLWCPYAQGRCEKVWGQDAQEFRPERWLDEQGELRRESQGQWPAFHAGPRVCLGQNLATLEALIAIVFLLKRYKFSLVSGQDITYQVSLTLPMLHGMKVMLRFILVQNRQGKTRLAKWYVPYEDEEKVKLKGEVHRLVAPRDQKHQSNFVEYRNYKIVYRRYAGLFFCVCVDANDNELSYLEAIHFFVEVLDAFFGNVCELDLVFNFYKVKKNIVLNA
;
A
#
# COMPACT_ATOMS: atom_id res chain seq x y z
N MET A 1 -7.40 2.89 -38.47
CA MET A 1 -6.40 2.32 -39.39
C MET A 1 -5.15 2.03 -38.58
N SER A 2 -4.44 0.94 -38.86
CA SER A 2 -3.06 0.78 -38.40
C SER A 2 -2.21 1.89 -39.02
N ALA A 3 -1.35 2.53 -38.23
CA ALA A 3 -0.23 3.26 -38.82
C ALA A 3 0.75 2.23 -39.41
N LEU A 4 1.54 2.63 -40.42
CA LEU A 4 2.51 1.76 -41.07
C LEU A 4 3.41 1.04 -40.04
N GLY A 5 3.31 -0.29 -40.01
CA GLY A 5 4.08 -1.15 -39.11
C GLY A 5 3.46 -1.43 -37.74
N ILE A 6 2.40 -0.72 -37.32
CA ILE A 6 1.76 -0.96 -36.02
C ILE A 6 0.56 -1.92 -36.19
N PRO A 7 0.51 -3.06 -35.48
CA PRO A 7 -0.63 -3.97 -35.49
C PRO A 7 -1.90 -3.31 -34.95
N ARG A 8 -3.07 -3.84 -35.35
CA ARG A 8 -4.36 -3.30 -34.94
C ARG A 8 -4.61 -3.57 -33.46
N HIS A 9 -4.94 -2.53 -32.71
CA HIS A 9 -5.25 -2.58 -31.29
C HIS A 9 -6.78 -2.50 -31.08
N ILE A 10 -7.35 -3.42 -30.29
CA ILE A 10 -8.79 -3.53 -30.00
C ILE A 10 -8.99 -3.53 -28.48
N ALA A 11 -9.65 -2.50 -27.94
CA ALA A 11 -9.91 -2.37 -26.51
C ALA A 11 -11.34 -2.81 -26.14
N THR A 12 -11.49 -3.47 -24.99
CA THR A 12 -12.80 -3.80 -24.39
C THR A 12 -12.89 -3.38 -22.93
N LEU A 13 -14.11 -3.07 -22.49
CA LEU A 13 -14.49 -2.93 -21.08
C LEU A 13 -15.56 -3.95 -20.67
N ASP A 14 -16.04 -4.79 -21.60
CA ASP A 14 -17.08 -5.80 -21.35
C ASP A 14 -16.49 -6.97 -20.53
N PRO A 15 -17.01 -7.25 -19.32
CA PRO A 15 -16.55 -8.36 -18.47
C PRO A 15 -16.50 -9.72 -19.19
N ARG A 16 -17.43 -9.98 -20.10
CA ARG A 16 -17.55 -11.24 -20.83
C ARG A 16 -16.39 -11.42 -21.80
N ASN A 17 -15.98 -10.35 -22.47
CA ASN A 17 -14.80 -10.36 -23.35
C ASN A 17 -13.52 -10.52 -22.52
N VAL A 18 -13.41 -9.85 -21.36
CA VAL A 18 -12.26 -10.00 -20.46
C VAL A 18 -12.11 -11.45 -19.98
N GLU A 19 -13.21 -12.10 -19.56
CA GLU A 19 -13.18 -13.53 -19.23
C GLU A 19 -12.88 -14.44 -20.43
N HIS A 20 -13.39 -14.12 -21.62
CA HIS A 20 -13.08 -14.87 -22.83
C HIS A 20 -11.58 -14.85 -23.15
N ILE A 21 -10.96 -13.66 -23.18
CA ILE A 21 -9.52 -13.47 -23.45
C ILE A 21 -8.66 -14.15 -22.38
N LEU A 22 -9.04 -14.05 -21.10
CA LEU A 22 -8.18 -14.44 -19.98
C LEU A 22 -8.40 -15.86 -19.47
N LYS A 23 -9.56 -16.47 -19.73
CA LYS A 23 -9.97 -17.76 -19.16
C LYS A 23 -10.47 -18.73 -20.21
N SER A 24 -11.49 -18.35 -20.99
CA SER A 24 -12.18 -19.30 -21.90
C SER A 24 -11.34 -19.68 -23.12
N ASN A 25 -10.66 -18.71 -23.75
CA ASN A 25 -9.81 -18.89 -24.93
C ASN A 25 -8.34 -18.52 -24.65
N PHE A 26 -7.88 -18.75 -23.40
CA PHE A 26 -6.59 -18.28 -22.89
C PHE A 26 -5.38 -18.61 -23.78
N GLU A 27 -5.31 -19.82 -24.34
CA GLU A 27 -4.17 -20.28 -25.15
C GLU A 27 -4.05 -19.53 -26.50
N SER A 28 -5.14 -18.94 -26.99
CA SER A 28 -5.13 -18.10 -28.22
C SER A 28 -4.53 -16.70 -28.00
N TYR A 29 -4.33 -16.29 -26.75
CA TYR A 29 -3.93 -14.94 -26.37
C TYR A 29 -2.61 -14.93 -25.58
N ILE A 30 -1.49 -14.68 -26.28
CA ILE A 30 -0.15 -14.58 -25.68
C ILE A 30 0.24 -13.13 -25.38
N LYS A 31 1.46 -12.87 -24.89
CA LYS A 31 1.95 -11.49 -24.70
C LYS A 31 2.23 -10.74 -26.00
N GLY A 32 2.76 -11.43 -27.02
CA GLY A 32 3.08 -10.84 -28.33
C GLY A 32 4.50 -10.27 -28.42
N PRO A 33 5.02 -10.09 -29.65
CA PRO A 33 6.41 -9.71 -29.88
C PRO A 33 6.75 -8.28 -29.41
N GLU A 34 5.84 -7.32 -29.56
CA GLU A 34 6.10 -5.91 -29.18
C GLU A 34 6.07 -5.75 -27.66
N PHE A 35 5.20 -6.49 -26.97
CA PHE A 35 5.19 -6.58 -25.51
C PHE A 35 6.49 -7.19 -24.99
N HIS A 36 6.89 -8.33 -25.55
CA HIS A 36 8.13 -9.00 -25.15
C HIS A 36 9.34 -8.09 -25.35
N ALA A 37 9.51 -7.52 -26.54
CA ALA A 37 10.62 -6.62 -26.89
C ALA A 37 10.66 -5.32 -26.08
N SER A 38 9.50 -4.84 -25.58
CA SER A 38 9.46 -3.65 -24.72
C SER A 38 10.00 -3.95 -23.32
N LEU A 39 9.71 -5.14 -22.77
CA LEU A 39 10.08 -5.59 -21.42
C LEU A 39 11.38 -6.41 -21.34
N SER A 40 11.94 -6.87 -22.47
CA SER A 40 12.95 -7.94 -22.49
C SER A 40 14.28 -7.58 -21.83
N ASP A 41 14.61 -6.30 -21.68
CA ASP A 41 15.82 -5.88 -20.97
C ASP A 41 15.62 -5.81 -19.45
N LEU A 42 14.45 -5.33 -18.98
CA LEU A 42 14.14 -5.25 -17.54
C LEU A 42 13.66 -6.58 -16.93
N PHE A 43 12.91 -7.40 -17.67
CA PHE A 43 12.26 -8.61 -17.17
C PHE A 43 12.57 -9.89 -17.95
N GLY A 44 13.31 -9.78 -19.07
CA GLY A 44 13.74 -10.89 -19.90
C GLY A 44 12.64 -11.90 -20.21
N ASN A 45 12.87 -13.16 -19.84
CA ASN A 45 11.93 -14.27 -20.03
C ASN A 45 11.24 -14.69 -18.72
N GLY A 46 11.18 -13.81 -17.72
CA GLY A 46 10.43 -14.04 -16.49
C GLY A 46 8.91 -14.01 -16.67
N ILE A 47 8.18 -14.24 -15.57
CA ILE A 47 6.77 -14.67 -15.57
C ILE A 47 5.79 -13.70 -16.26
N PHE A 48 6.14 -12.42 -16.36
CA PHE A 48 5.34 -11.42 -17.07
C PHE A 48 5.52 -11.43 -18.59
N ASN A 49 6.64 -11.91 -19.09
CA ASN A 49 6.96 -12.03 -20.52
C ASN A 49 6.78 -13.46 -21.06
N ALA A 50 7.03 -14.47 -20.23
CA ALA A 50 6.92 -15.89 -20.58
C ALA A 50 5.51 -16.28 -21.07
N ASN A 51 5.46 -17.30 -21.95
CA ASN A 51 4.25 -17.94 -22.46
C ASN A 51 4.42 -19.47 -22.45
N GLY A 52 3.35 -20.23 -22.74
CA GLY A 52 3.42 -21.70 -22.84
C GLY A 52 4.04 -22.38 -21.61
N GLU A 53 4.91 -23.36 -21.84
CA GLU A 53 5.57 -24.14 -20.79
C GLU A 53 6.52 -23.31 -19.91
N ASP A 54 7.18 -22.28 -20.47
CA ASP A 54 8.07 -21.40 -19.70
C ASP A 54 7.31 -20.71 -18.56
N TRP A 55 6.14 -20.17 -18.89
CA TRP A 55 5.26 -19.57 -17.89
C TRP A 55 4.68 -20.61 -16.92
N LYS A 56 4.36 -21.83 -17.39
CA LYS A 56 3.81 -22.89 -16.55
C LYS A 56 4.82 -23.37 -15.50
N TYR A 57 6.08 -23.61 -15.85
CA TYR A 57 7.08 -24.05 -14.86
C TYR A 57 7.35 -22.95 -13.83
N GLN A 58 7.53 -21.69 -14.27
CA GLN A 58 7.78 -20.58 -13.36
C GLN A 58 6.63 -20.37 -12.38
N ARG A 59 5.38 -20.38 -12.89
CA ARG A 59 4.18 -20.29 -12.05
C ARG A 59 4.08 -21.46 -11.08
N LYS A 60 4.35 -22.69 -11.52
CA LYS A 60 4.29 -23.89 -10.67
C LYS A 60 5.31 -23.82 -9.54
N THR A 61 6.58 -23.55 -9.86
CA THR A 61 7.66 -23.37 -8.87
C THR A 61 7.30 -22.32 -7.84
N ALA A 62 6.83 -21.15 -8.28
CA ALA A 62 6.43 -20.06 -7.40
C ALA A 62 5.22 -20.39 -6.52
N SER A 63 4.22 -21.09 -7.06
CA SER A 63 2.96 -21.42 -6.34
C SER A 63 3.19 -22.17 -5.01
N HIS A 64 4.28 -22.93 -4.89
CA HIS A 64 4.61 -23.64 -3.65
C HIS A 64 4.92 -22.72 -2.46
N VAL A 65 5.27 -21.45 -2.70
CA VAL A 65 5.51 -20.44 -1.66
C VAL A 65 4.20 -19.85 -1.13
N PHE A 66 3.19 -19.70 -1.99
CA PHE A 66 1.92 -19.02 -1.69
C PHE A 66 0.87 -19.99 -1.10
N ASN A 67 1.13 -20.47 0.12
CA ASN A 67 0.23 -21.38 0.84
C ASN A 67 -0.15 -20.84 2.23
N VAL A 68 -1.30 -21.28 2.74
CA VAL A 68 -1.88 -20.81 4.02
C VAL A 68 -0.93 -20.98 5.21
N LYS A 69 -0.11 -22.04 5.23
CA LYS A 69 0.86 -22.25 6.31
C LYS A 69 1.91 -21.15 6.32
N ASN A 70 2.50 -20.83 5.17
CA ASN A 70 3.48 -19.74 5.05
C ASN A 70 2.86 -18.37 5.37
N PHE A 71 1.60 -18.14 5.00
CA PHE A 71 0.90 -16.90 5.33
C PHE A 71 0.78 -16.70 6.85
N ARG A 72 0.36 -17.75 7.56
CA ARG A 72 0.10 -17.74 9.01
C ARG A 72 1.38 -17.82 9.87
N ASP A 73 2.34 -18.68 9.49
CA ASP A 73 3.49 -19.08 10.33
C ASP A 73 4.81 -18.37 9.98
N HIS A 74 4.80 -17.40 9.05
CA HIS A 74 6.04 -16.73 8.62
C HIS A 74 5.82 -15.33 8.04
N PHE A 75 4.86 -15.19 7.11
CA PHE A 75 4.68 -13.92 6.40
C PHE A 75 4.04 -12.86 7.30
N THR A 76 3.10 -13.28 8.14
CA THR A 76 2.51 -12.41 9.17
C THR A 76 3.58 -11.90 10.15
N ASP A 77 4.55 -12.74 10.57
CA ASP A 77 5.65 -12.31 11.45
C ASP A 77 6.48 -11.20 10.81
N VAL A 78 6.92 -11.38 9.55
CA VAL A 78 7.70 -10.37 8.83
C VAL A 78 6.93 -9.06 8.65
N PHE A 79 5.62 -9.13 8.34
CA PHE A 79 4.81 -7.91 8.24
C PHE A 79 4.71 -7.20 9.59
N VAL A 80 4.49 -7.92 10.69
CA VAL A 80 4.43 -7.34 12.03
C VAL A 80 5.78 -6.72 12.42
N GLU A 81 6.91 -7.40 12.19
CA GLU A 81 8.25 -6.90 12.48
C GLU A 81 8.57 -5.59 11.73
N GLU A 82 8.33 -5.56 10.41
CA GLU A 82 8.61 -4.37 9.58
C GLU A 82 7.63 -3.22 9.86
N ILE A 83 6.36 -3.50 10.19
CA ILE A 83 5.40 -2.48 10.65
C ILE A 83 5.78 -1.93 12.02
N ASP A 84 6.27 -2.76 12.94
CA ASP A 84 6.75 -2.32 14.25
C ASP A 84 7.99 -1.45 14.10
N TYR A 85 8.93 -1.82 13.23
CA TYR A 85 10.11 -1.03 12.89
C TYR A 85 9.68 0.35 12.35
N MET A 86 8.83 0.36 11.31
CA MET A 86 8.29 1.56 10.69
C MET A 86 7.57 2.45 11.73
N SER A 87 6.76 1.86 12.60
CA SER A 87 6.02 2.56 13.66
C SER A 87 6.98 3.23 14.66
N LYS A 88 7.91 2.46 15.24
CA LYS A 88 8.83 2.94 16.28
C LYS A 88 9.89 3.92 15.76
N HIS A 89 10.29 3.80 14.49
CA HIS A 89 11.43 4.56 13.95
C HIS A 89 11.08 5.65 12.96
N ILE A 90 9.90 5.62 12.36
CA ILE A 90 9.42 6.62 11.39
C ILE A 90 8.19 7.33 11.96
N TRP A 91 7.07 6.62 12.16
CA TRP A 91 5.80 7.27 12.51
C TRP A 91 5.79 7.89 13.91
N ASP A 92 6.30 7.19 14.94
CA ASP A 92 6.41 7.74 16.29
C ASP A 92 7.35 8.95 16.33
N LYS A 93 8.49 8.91 15.62
CA LYS A 93 9.43 10.03 15.55
C LYS A 93 8.86 11.21 14.77
N ALA A 94 8.12 10.96 13.70
CA ALA A 94 7.40 11.99 12.95
C ALA A 94 6.28 12.59 13.80
N ALA A 95 5.63 11.80 14.66
CA ALA A 95 4.69 12.30 15.66
C ALA A 95 5.40 13.18 16.70
N GLU A 96 6.49 12.73 17.32
CA GLU A 96 7.21 13.50 18.34
C GLU A 96 7.87 14.78 17.81
N ASN A 97 8.50 14.72 16.64
CA ASN A 97 9.17 15.86 16.00
C ASN A 97 8.23 16.71 15.13
N THR A 98 6.99 16.25 14.93
CA THR A 98 6.00 16.88 14.06
C THR A 98 6.48 17.01 12.59
N GLU A 99 7.13 15.95 12.10
CA GLU A 99 7.72 15.89 10.77
C GLU A 99 6.67 15.54 9.71
N VAL A 100 6.77 16.16 8.53
CA VAL A 100 5.97 15.81 7.36
C VAL A 100 6.63 14.62 6.67
N VAL A 101 5.91 13.49 6.58
CA VAL A 101 6.42 12.25 5.99
C VAL A 101 5.67 11.93 4.71
N ASP A 102 6.40 11.50 3.67
CA ASP A 102 5.81 10.96 2.45
C ASP A 102 5.39 9.49 2.66
N PHE A 103 4.10 9.28 2.93
CA PHE A 103 3.51 7.96 3.15
C PHE A 103 3.78 7.01 1.97
N HIS A 104 3.81 7.53 0.74
CA HIS A 104 4.06 6.72 -0.45
C HIS A 104 5.47 6.12 -0.45
N ASP A 105 6.50 6.93 -0.14
CA ASP A 105 7.89 6.48 -0.01
C ASP A 105 8.06 5.45 1.12
N ILE A 106 7.33 5.62 2.23
CA ILE A 106 7.36 4.67 3.34
C ILE A 106 6.70 3.34 2.98
N MET A 107 5.54 3.33 2.32
CA MET A 107 4.92 2.08 1.84
C MET A 107 5.84 1.34 0.86
N PHE A 108 6.50 2.07 -0.05
CA PHE A 108 7.47 1.50 -0.99
C PHE A 108 8.72 0.89 -0.33
N LYS A 109 9.12 1.39 0.85
CA LYS A 109 10.20 0.81 1.66
C LYS A 109 9.72 -0.42 2.43
N PHE A 110 8.58 -0.31 3.10
CA PHE A 110 7.94 -1.39 3.86
C PHE A 110 7.73 -2.65 3.00
N THR A 111 7.11 -2.52 1.83
CA THR A 111 6.86 -3.66 0.94
C THR A 111 8.13 -4.17 0.25
N LEU A 112 9.14 -3.31 0.06
CA LEU A 112 10.46 -3.74 -0.44
C LEU A 112 11.17 -4.61 0.60
N ASP A 113 11.26 -4.17 1.86
CA ASP A 113 11.90 -4.93 2.93
C ASP A 113 11.17 -6.25 3.18
N SER A 114 9.84 -6.19 3.39
CA SER A 114 9.00 -7.37 3.59
C SER A 114 9.12 -8.38 2.44
N PHE A 115 8.95 -7.93 1.18
CA PHE A 115 8.99 -8.86 0.06
C PHE A 115 10.40 -9.37 -0.27
N ILE A 116 11.46 -8.57 -0.11
CA ILE A 116 12.82 -9.06 -0.35
C ILE A 116 13.20 -10.11 0.70
N LEU A 117 12.77 -9.94 1.95
CA LEU A 117 12.97 -10.92 3.01
C LEU A 117 12.18 -12.21 2.74
N LEU A 118 10.90 -12.12 2.41
CA LEU A 118 10.05 -13.30 2.15
C LEU A 118 10.38 -14.04 0.83
N GLY A 119 10.77 -13.31 -0.21
CA GLY A 119 11.09 -13.87 -1.52
C GLY A 119 12.51 -14.42 -1.64
N PHE A 120 13.48 -13.73 -1.03
CA PHE A 120 14.91 -13.99 -1.28
C PHE A 120 15.75 -14.11 0.02
N GLY A 121 15.13 -13.99 1.20
CA GLY A 121 15.81 -14.07 2.50
C GLY A 121 16.89 -13.01 2.73
N VAL A 122 16.77 -11.85 2.09
CA VAL A 122 17.72 -10.74 2.27
C VAL A 122 17.04 -9.61 3.04
N GLN A 123 17.63 -9.17 4.13
CA GLN A 123 17.24 -7.90 4.77
C GLN A 123 17.93 -6.75 4.05
N LEU A 124 17.13 -5.88 3.42
CA LEU A 124 17.62 -4.69 2.73
C LEU A 124 17.68 -3.46 3.66
N ASN A 125 16.79 -3.41 4.66
CA ASN A 125 16.66 -2.33 5.63
C ASN A 125 16.41 -0.95 4.97
N ALA A 126 15.57 -0.93 3.93
CA ALA A 126 15.12 0.28 3.24
C ALA A 126 14.44 1.28 4.19
N LEU A 127 13.64 0.79 5.16
CA LEU A 127 13.01 1.59 6.20
C LEU A 127 14.02 2.29 7.13
N ALA A 128 15.20 1.70 7.34
CA ALA A 128 16.28 2.33 8.12
C ALA A 128 16.94 3.51 7.37
N SER A 129 16.82 3.55 6.04
CA SER A 129 17.47 4.56 5.20
C SER A 129 16.62 5.82 5.04
N LYS A 130 17.18 6.96 5.47
CA LYS A 130 16.64 8.29 5.14
C LYS A 130 16.67 8.62 3.65
N LYS A 131 17.58 8.01 2.88
CA LYS A 131 17.68 8.18 1.41
C LYS A 131 16.90 7.08 0.69
N LYS A 132 16.41 7.36 -0.52
CA LYS A 132 15.87 6.32 -1.40
C LYS A 132 16.95 5.28 -1.72
N VAL A 133 16.57 4.01 -1.75
CA VAL A 133 17.49 2.90 -2.07
C VAL A 133 17.93 3.05 -3.54
N PRO A 134 19.23 2.96 -3.87
CA PRO A 134 19.70 3.13 -5.25
C PRO A 134 19.05 2.17 -6.25
N PHE A 135 18.88 0.90 -5.85
CA PHE A 135 18.11 -0.11 -6.60
C PHE A 135 16.68 0.38 -6.90
N ALA A 136 15.94 0.82 -5.88
CA ALA A 136 14.56 1.30 -6.03
C ALA A 136 14.47 2.45 -7.04
N VAL A 137 15.35 3.46 -6.94
CA VAL A 137 15.36 4.59 -7.88
C VAL A 137 15.65 4.15 -9.31
N ALA A 138 16.67 3.29 -9.51
CA ALA A 138 17.01 2.79 -10.83
C ALA A 138 15.89 1.93 -11.44
N PHE A 139 15.25 1.09 -10.62
CA PHE A 139 14.15 0.22 -11.02
C PHE A 139 12.90 1.03 -11.39
N ASP A 140 12.54 2.05 -10.60
CA ASP A 140 11.39 2.92 -10.86
C ASP A 140 11.56 3.72 -12.16
N GLU A 141 12.78 4.22 -12.47
CA GLU A 141 13.06 4.87 -13.76
C GLU A 141 13.08 3.88 -14.94
N ALA A 142 13.64 2.68 -14.76
CA ALA A 142 13.61 1.63 -15.78
C ALA A 142 12.17 1.22 -16.14
N GLN A 143 11.26 1.15 -15.17
CA GLN A 143 9.83 0.93 -15.43
C GLN A 143 9.21 2.04 -16.27
N LYS A 144 9.52 3.32 -15.99
CA LYS A 144 9.00 4.47 -16.77
C LYS A 144 9.50 4.43 -18.21
N THR A 145 10.78 4.15 -18.42
CA THR A 145 11.36 3.97 -19.77
C THR A 145 10.69 2.80 -20.48
N THR A 146 10.53 1.66 -19.81
CA THR A 146 9.80 0.49 -20.32
C THR A 146 8.36 0.85 -20.74
N PHE A 147 7.64 1.63 -19.93
CA PHE A 147 6.30 2.10 -20.29
C PHE A 147 6.30 3.02 -21.52
N GLN A 148 7.28 3.92 -21.63
CA GLN A 148 7.39 4.84 -22.78
C GLN A 148 7.51 4.09 -24.12
N ARG A 149 8.08 2.88 -24.13
CA ARG A 149 8.16 2.03 -25.34
C ARG A 149 6.79 1.59 -25.86
N PHE A 150 5.83 1.34 -24.97
CA PHE A 150 4.46 0.98 -25.37
C PHE A 150 3.69 2.10 -26.06
N VAL A 151 4.00 3.36 -25.74
CA VAL A 151 3.37 4.53 -26.37
C VAL A 151 4.20 5.12 -27.52
N ASN A 152 5.41 4.59 -27.75
CA ASN A 152 6.34 5.07 -28.77
C ASN A 152 6.77 3.91 -29.71
N PRO A 153 6.10 3.73 -30.86
CA PRO A 153 6.41 2.67 -31.82
C PRO A 153 7.82 2.72 -32.42
N VAL A 154 8.50 3.87 -32.33
CA VAL A 154 9.86 4.08 -32.84
C VAL A 154 10.89 4.23 -31.71
N TRP A 155 10.59 3.66 -30.53
CA TRP A 155 11.40 3.81 -29.32
C TRP A 155 12.88 3.49 -29.51
N THR A 156 13.20 2.46 -30.30
CA THR A 156 14.59 2.05 -30.60
C THR A 156 15.41 3.14 -31.29
N VAL A 157 14.77 3.99 -32.10
CA VAL A 157 15.40 5.15 -32.75
C VAL A 157 15.48 6.32 -31.77
N THR A 158 14.41 6.58 -31.02
CA THR A 158 14.38 7.72 -30.08
C THR A 158 15.29 7.52 -28.87
N GLU A 159 15.50 6.29 -28.38
CA GLU A 159 16.47 5.99 -27.31
C GLU A 159 17.92 6.15 -27.79
N ARG A 160 18.22 5.74 -29.03
CA ARG A 160 19.54 5.98 -29.64
C ARG A 160 19.79 7.48 -29.84
N LEU A 161 18.78 8.22 -30.29
CA LEU A 161 18.87 9.66 -30.49
C LEU A 161 18.94 10.42 -29.14
N SER A 162 18.14 10.04 -28.14
CA SER A 162 18.15 10.69 -26.82
C SER A 162 19.49 10.49 -26.12
N ARG A 163 20.11 9.31 -26.25
CA ARG A 163 21.48 9.05 -25.75
C ARG A 163 22.53 9.93 -26.44
N LEU A 164 22.39 10.20 -27.74
CA LEU A 164 23.31 11.06 -28.50
C LEU A 164 23.13 12.55 -28.15
N VAL A 165 21.88 13.01 -27.98
CA VAL A 165 21.53 14.42 -27.78
C VAL A 165 21.56 14.83 -26.29
N MET A 166 21.32 13.90 -25.36
CA MET A 166 21.28 14.12 -23.91
C MET A 166 22.16 13.11 -23.14
N PRO A 167 23.48 13.01 -23.43
CA PRO A 167 24.37 12.03 -22.78
C PRO A 167 24.56 12.23 -21.27
N TRP A 168 24.08 13.34 -20.70
CA TRP A 168 24.08 13.60 -19.26
C TRP A 168 22.86 13.01 -18.51
N ARG A 169 21.85 12.51 -19.22
CA ARG A 169 20.74 11.78 -18.60
C ARG A 169 21.10 10.28 -18.52
N PRO A 170 20.90 9.63 -17.36
CA PRO A 170 21.01 8.19 -17.26
C PRO A 170 20.16 7.49 -18.33
N SER A 171 20.75 6.49 -18.98
CA SER A 171 20.08 5.66 -19.97
C SER A 171 19.48 4.42 -19.31
N MET A 172 18.62 3.70 -20.04
CA MET A 172 18.09 2.41 -19.59
C MET A 172 19.21 1.46 -19.15
N ASN A 173 20.32 1.40 -19.88
CA ASN A 173 21.45 0.54 -19.55
C ASN A 173 22.13 0.92 -18.22
N ASP A 174 22.16 2.20 -17.86
CA ASP A 174 22.75 2.67 -16.59
C ASP A 174 21.85 2.28 -15.41
N HIS A 175 20.53 2.34 -15.60
CA HIS A 175 19.56 1.83 -14.63
C HIS A 175 19.62 0.30 -14.51
N LEU A 176 19.66 -0.41 -15.63
CA LEU A 176 19.81 -1.87 -15.67
C LEU A 176 21.07 -2.32 -14.96
N HIS A 177 22.21 -1.64 -15.12
CA HIS A 177 23.45 -2.01 -14.43
C HIS A 177 23.30 -2.04 -12.89
N VAL A 178 22.60 -1.05 -12.30
CA VAL A 178 22.32 -1.01 -10.85
C VAL A 178 21.34 -2.11 -10.44
N VAL A 179 20.33 -2.37 -11.27
CA VAL A 179 19.29 -3.38 -11.06
C VAL A 179 19.86 -4.81 -11.15
N ASP A 180 20.71 -5.06 -12.13
CA ASP A 180 21.41 -6.33 -12.35
C ASP A 180 22.45 -6.59 -11.25
N GLN A 181 23.21 -5.57 -10.85
CA GLN A 181 24.14 -5.67 -9.73
C GLN A 181 23.43 -6.08 -8.44
N PHE A 182 22.25 -5.52 -8.17
CA PHE A 182 21.43 -5.91 -7.03
C PHE A 182 20.94 -7.37 -7.13
N ALA A 183 20.38 -7.77 -8.28
CA ALA A 183 19.93 -9.15 -8.49
C ALA A 183 21.07 -10.16 -8.32
N CYS A 184 22.25 -9.89 -8.89
CA CYS A 184 23.45 -10.69 -8.73
C CYS A 184 23.91 -10.78 -7.26
N GLN A 185 23.88 -9.68 -6.49
CA GLN A 185 24.21 -9.71 -5.06
C GLN A 185 23.26 -10.61 -4.25
N VAL A 186 21.96 -10.56 -4.55
CA VAL A 186 20.94 -11.43 -3.93
C VAL A 186 21.18 -12.91 -4.28
N ILE A 187 21.46 -13.20 -5.55
CA ILE A 187 21.76 -14.56 -6.04
C ILE A 187 23.04 -15.12 -5.40
N GLU A 188 24.14 -14.38 -5.41
CA GLU A 188 25.43 -14.85 -4.88
C GLU A 188 25.41 -14.99 -3.36
N LYS A 189 24.77 -14.06 -2.63
CA LYS A 189 24.57 -14.22 -1.19
C LYS A 189 23.88 -15.56 -0.88
N ARG A 190 22.80 -15.88 -1.62
CA ARG A 190 22.10 -17.14 -1.41
C ARG A 190 22.91 -18.38 -1.80
N ARG A 191 23.74 -18.31 -2.85
CA ARG A 191 24.66 -19.41 -3.18
C ARG A 191 25.62 -19.72 -2.04
N VAL A 192 26.17 -18.70 -1.39
CA VAL A 192 27.06 -18.85 -0.21
C VAL A 192 26.31 -19.47 0.97
N GLU A 193 25.08 -19.01 1.26
CA GLU A 193 24.26 -19.54 2.35
C GLU A 193 23.85 -21.01 2.13
N MET A 194 23.49 -21.39 0.89
CA MET A 194 23.16 -22.78 0.53
C MET A 194 24.39 -23.70 0.59
N ALA A 195 25.59 -23.20 0.27
CA ALA A 195 26.84 -23.95 0.42
C ALA A 195 27.19 -24.28 1.89
N GLN A 196 26.54 -23.63 2.87
CA GLN A 196 26.69 -23.91 4.30
C GLN A 196 25.72 -25.00 4.81
N ASN A 197 25.06 -25.74 3.91
CA ASN A 197 24.05 -26.79 4.21
C ASN A 197 22.82 -26.28 5.00
N ILE A 198 22.49 -25.00 4.89
CA ILE A 198 21.25 -24.44 5.46
C ILE A 198 20.13 -24.63 4.43
N GLU A 199 19.07 -25.38 4.79
CA GLU A 199 17.86 -25.50 3.96
C GLU A 199 17.03 -24.21 4.04
N PHE A 200 16.80 -23.59 2.88
CA PHE A 200 15.88 -22.45 2.73
C PHE A 200 14.68 -22.82 1.85
N ARG A 201 13.52 -22.23 2.14
CA ARG A 201 12.23 -22.58 1.50
C ARG A 201 11.51 -21.42 0.82
N ASP A 202 12.17 -20.26 0.75
CA ASP A 202 11.73 -19.08 0.00
C ASP A 202 11.75 -19.30 -1.53
N LEU A 203 11.41 -18.25 -2.25
CA LEU A 203 11.20 -18.28 -3.69
C LEU A 203 12.52 -18.51 -4.44
N LEU A 204 13.59 -17.81 -4.05
CA LEU A 204 14.89 -17.92 -4.71
C LEU A 204 15.46 -19.33 -4.63
N SER A 205 15.49 -19.91 -3.43
CA SER A 205 16.01 -21.26 -3.24
C SER A 205 15.18 -22.30 -3.99
N ARG A 206 13.89 -22.09 -4.22
CA ARG A 206 13.08 -22.97 -5.09
C ARG A 206 13.44 -22.83 -6.56
N PHE A 207 13.68 -21.62 -7.05
CA PHE A 207 14.10 -21.40 -8.43
C PHE A 207 15.53 -21.87 -8.72
N MET A 208 16.45 -21.82 -7.74
CA MET A 208 17.78 -22.42 -7.86
C MET A 208 17.78 -23.94 -8.01
N HIS A 209 16.75 -24.63 -7.49
CA HIS A 209 16.54 -26.07 -7.69
C HIS A 209 15.55 -26.40 -8.82
N ALA A 210 14.93 -25.39 -9.43
CA ALA A 210 13.99 -25.59 -10.53
C ALA A 210 14.72 -25.96 -11.82
N ARG A 211 13.97 -26.55 -12.74
CA ARG A 211 14.42 -26.81 -14.10
C ARG A 211 13.57 -26.03 -15.08
N ASN A 212 14.19 -25.47 -16.13
CA ASN A 212 13.51 -24.80 -17.22
C ASN A 212 12.78 -25.81 -18.13
N ALA A 213 12.13 -25.34 -19.19
CA ALA A 213 11.38 -26.20 -20.11
C ALA A 213 12.25 -27.25 -20.83
N GLN A 214 13.57 -27.03 -20.88
CA GLN A 214 14.57 -27.90 -21.48
C GLN A 214 15.11 -28.95 -20.47
N GLY A 215 14.75 -28.85 -19.19
CA GLY A 215 15.20 -29.75 -18.12
C GLY A 215 16.53 -29.33 -17.47
N GLU A 216 17.08 -28.18 -17.84
CA GLU A 216 18.33 -27.63 -17.34
C GLU A 216 18.11 -26.80 -16.07
N LEU A 217 19.12 -26.66 -15.22
CA LEU A 217 19.05 -25.75 -14.07
C LEU A 217 19.13 -24.30 -14.54
N LEU A 218 18.42 -23.40 -13.86
CA LEU A 218 18.37 -21.99 -14.24
C LEU A 218 19.75 -21.33 -14.15
N ASN A 219 20.13 -20.62 -15.21
CA ASN A 219 21.36 -19.84 -15.28
C ASN A 219 21.24 -18.49 -14.54
N ASN A 220 22.32 -17.69 -14.50
CA ASN A 220 22.34 -16.40 -13.80
C ASN A 220 21.30 -15.41 -14.34
N ASP A 221 21.13 -15.34 -15.66
CA ASP A 221 20.24 -14.38 -16.31
C ASP A 221 18.77 -14.78 -16.08
N GLU A 222 18.46 -16.08 -16.15
CA GLU A 222 17.14 -16.62 -15.77
C GLU A 222 16.83 -16.35 -14.28
N LEU A 223 17.78 -16.57 -13.37
CA LEU A 223 17.60 -16.27 -11.95
C LEU A 223 17.43 -14.76 -11.70
N ARG A 224 18.17 -13.91 -12.43
CA ARG A 224 18.04 -12.45 -12.39
C ARG A 224 16.65 -12.02 -12.85
N ASP A 225 16.15 -12.59 -13.94
CA ASP A 225 14.79 -12.31 -14.42
C ASP A 225 13.75 -12.69 -13.37
N ILE A 226 13.89 -13.86 -12.75
CA ILE A 226 13.02 -14.28 -11.63
C ILE A 226 13.06 -13.25 -10.49
N VAL A 227 14.24 -12.83 -10.03
CA VAL A 227 14.36 -11.82 -8.96
C VAL A 227 13.57 -10.56 -9.32
N LEU A 228 13.83 -9.96 -10.47
CA LEU A 228 13.22 -8.68 -10.86
C LEU A 228 11.71 -8.79 -11.12
N ASN A 229 11.25 -9.88 -11.76
CA ASN A 229 9.82 -10.12 -11.98
C ASN A 229 9.07 -10.26 -10.65
N PHE A 230 9.64 -10.93 -9.65
CA PHE A 230 8.96 -11.06 -8.36
C PHE A 230 9.07 -9.80 -7.51
N VAL A 231 10.17 -9.04 -7.58
CA VAL A 231 10.29 -7.77 -6.84
C VAL A 231 9.21 -6.76 -7.24
N ILE A 232 8.99 -6.49 -8.54
CA ILE A 232 7.89 -5.59 -8.95
C ILE A 232 6.51 -6.13 -8.55
N ALA A 233 6.33 -7.45 -8.55
CA ALA A 233 5.06 -8.11 -8.23
C ALA A 233 4.71 -8.10 -6.73
N GLY A 234 5.68 -7.87 -5.86
CA GLY A 234 5.49 -7.78 -4.41
C GLY A 234 5.56 -6.35 -3.88
N ARG A 235 6.60 -5.60 -4.26
CA ARG A 235 6.85 -4.23 -3.81
C ARG A 235 5.81 -3.26 -4.38
N ASP A 236 5.90 -3.03 -5.69
CA ASP A 236 5.28 -1.87 -6.32
C ASP A 236 3.75 -1.95 -6.27
N THR A 237 3.18 -3.12 -6.53
CA THR A 237 1.72 -3.29 -6.55
C THR A 237 1.07 -3.11 -5.18
N THR A 238 1.70 -3.61 -4.10
CA THR A 238 1.15 -3.51 -2.74
C THR A 238 1.38 -2.13 -2.14
N ALA A 239 2.57 -1.52 -2.34
CA ALA A 239 2.86 -0.16 -1.89
C ALA A 239 1.85 0.86 -2.45
N GLN A 240 1.49 0.72 -3.72
CA GLN A 240 0.51 1.56 -4.40
C GLN A 240 -0.91 1.31 -3.87
N ALA A 241 -1.31 0.04 -3.72
CA ALA A 241 -2.62 -0.31 -3.18
C ALA A 241 -2.83 0.25 -1.77
N LEU A 242 -1.81 0.16 -0.90
CA LEU A 242 -1.81 0.77 0.42
C LEU A 242 -1.88 2.31 0.36
N SER A 243 -1.06 2.94 -0.48
CA SER A 243 -1.04 4.39 -0.63
C SER A 243 -2.39 4.95 -1.09
N TRP A 244 -3.00 4.35 -2.11
CA TRP A 244 -4.34 4.69 -2.57
C TRP A 244 -5.42 4.37 -1.54
N THR A 245 -5.24 3.33 -0.71
CA THR A 245 -6.19 3.02 0.38
C THR A 245 -6.19 4.12 1.43
N PHE A 246 -5.02 4.51 1.94
CA PHE A 246 -4.93 5.59 2.93
C PHE A 246 -5.37 6.94 2.36
N TYR A 247 -5.08 7.24 1.09
CA TYR A 247 -5.62 8.43 0.42
C TYR A 247 -7.16 8.43 0.41
N MET A 248 -7.77 7.32 -0.02
CA MET A 248 -9.23 7.23 -0.11
C MET A 248 -9.90 7.28 1.26
N LEU A 249 -9.30 6.70 2.30
CA LEU A 249 -9.79 6.82 3.68
C LEU A 249 -9.72 8.27 4.18
N LEU A 250 -8.59 8.96 3.97
CA LEU A 250 -8.40 10.37 4.36
C LEU A 250 -9.36 11.32 3.64
N CYS A 251 -9.80 10.98 2.42
CA CYS A 251 -10.83 11.72 1.71
C CYS A 251 -12.28 11.37 2.13
N HIS A 252 -12.50 10.29 2.88
CA HIS A 252 -13.84 9.80 3.25
C HIS A 252 -13.94 9.44 4.76
N PRO A 253 -13.97 10.43 5.67
CA PRO A 253 -13.96 10.19 7.12
C PRO A 253 -15.06 9.26 7.65
N ARG A 254 -16.24 9.23 7.01
CA ARG A 254 -17.34 8.31 7.38
C ARG A 254 -17.03 6.84 7.10
N ILE A 255 -16.21 6.56 6.09
CA ILE A 255 -15.76 5.20 5.74
C ILE A 255 -14.59 4.81 6.65
N GLU A 256 -13.69 5.75 6.95
CA GLU A 256 -12.65 5.58 7.96
C GLU A 256 -13.24 5.26 9.35
N GLU A 257 -14.30 5.97 9.78
CA GLU A 257 -14.98 5.72 11.06
C GLU A 257 -15.60 4.32 11.14
N LYS A 258 -16.31 3.88 10.10
CA LYS A 258 -16.84 2.50 10.00
C LYS A 258 -15.74 1.44 10.02
N LEU A 259 -14.62 1.71 9.34
CA LEU A 259 -13.46 0.82 9.32
C LEU A 259 -12.80 0.75 10.71
N LEU A 260 -12.66 1.88 11.40
CA LEU A 260 -12.16 1.95 12.77
C LEU A 260 -13.06 1.17 13.75
N GLN A 261 -14.38 1.20 13.57
CA GLN A 261 -15.32 0.39 14.36
C GLN A 261 -15.03 -1.11 14.20
N GLU A 262 -14.85 -1.61 12.97
CA GLU A 262 -14.48 -3.01 12.74
C GLU A 262 -13.09 -3.34 13.33
N ILE A 263 -12.09 -2.51 13.05
CA ILE A 263 -10.70 -2.69 13.52
C ILE A 263 -10.61 -2.65 15.06
N SER A 264 -11.48 -1.92 15.74
CA SER A 264 -11.52 -1.87 17.21
C SER A 264 -11.89 -3.21 17.86
N THR A 265 -12.49 -4.15 17.10
CA THR A 265 -12.81 -5.50 17.59
C THR A 265 -11.61 -6.44 17.62
N VAL A 266 -10.49 -6.09 16.95
CA VAL A 266 -9.24 -6.86 16.99
C VAL A 266 -8.62 -6.71 18.39
N PRO A 267 -8.42 -7.77 19.20
CA PRO A 267 -7.85 -7.62 20.54
C PRO A 267 -6.36 -7.28 20.46
N ASP A 268 -5.85 -6.39 21.32
CA ASP A 268 -4.43 -6.00 21.28
C ASP A 268 -3.49 -7.18 21.58
N GLN A 269 -3.95 -8.19 22.34
CA GLN A 269 -3.16 -9.39 22.63
C GLN A 269 -2.83 -10.22 21.38
N VAL A 270 -3.64 -10.15 20.31
CA VAL A 270 -3.36 -10.91 19.08
C VAL A 270 -2.38 -10.20 18.14
N MET A 271 -2.11 -8.90 18.35
CA MET A 271 -1.30 -8.09 17.43
C MET A 271 0.13 -8.65 17.25
N HIS A 272 0.68 -9.30 18.28
CA HIS A 272 2.01 -9.93 18.24
C HIS A 272 1.97 -11.47 18.28
N ASP A 273 0.80 -12.08 18.03
CA ASP A 273 0.63 -13.52 17.82
C ASP A 273 0.21 -13.74 16.36
N SER A 274 1.17 -14.00 15.48
CA SER A 274 0.94 -14.10 14.03
C SER A 274 -0.14 -15.12 13.63
N PRO A 275 -0.18 -16.35 14.18
CA PRO A 275 -1.30 -17.26 13.96
C PRO A 275 -2.67 -16.70 14.37
N ALA A 276 -2.77 -16.04 15.53
CA ALA A 276 -4.02 -15.43 15.98
C ALA A 276 -4.40 -14.23 15.12
N LEU A 277 -3.47 -13.31 14.85
CA LEU A 277 -3.66 -12.14 13.99
C LEU A 277 -4.14 -12.54 12.59
N TYR A 278 -3.49 -13.52 11.96
CA TYR A 278 -3.90 -14.05 10.66
C TYR A 278 -5.36 -14.54 10.67
N SER A 279 -5.77 -15.21 11.75
CA SER A 279 -7.14 -15.72 11.88
C SER A 279 -8.18 -14.60 12.00
N VAL A 280 -7.87 -13.55 12.76
CA VAL A 280 -8.77 -12.39 12.96
C VAL A 280 -8.81 -11.50 11.71
N VAL A 281 -7.66 -11.12 11.17
CA VAL A 281 -7.54 -10.18 10.03
C VAL A 281 -8.23 -10.71 8.78
N LYS A 282 -8.17 -12.03 8.54
CA LYS A 282 -8.83 -12.70 7.41
C LYS A 282 -10.37 -12.54 7.43
N ASP A 283 -10.96 -12.32 8.60
CA ASP A 283 -12.42 -12.25 8.77
C ASP A 283 -12.91 -10.78 8.97
N LEU A 284 -12.04 -9.77 8.76
CA LEU A 284 -12.39 -8.34 8.73
C LEU A 284 -13.04 -7.95 7.39
N LYS A 285 -14.36 -8.14 7.30
CA LYS A 285 -15.15 -8.04 6.07
C LYS A 285 -15.19 -6.61 5.52
N TYR A 286 -15.36 -5.60 6.37
CA TYR A 286 -15.40 -4.20 5.94
C TYR A 286 -14.01 -3.71 5.51
N ALA A 287 -12.94 -4.14 6.18
CA ALA A 287 -11.57 -3.86 5.77
C ALA A 287 -11.24 -4.48 4.40
N HIS A 288 -11.63 -5.74 4.16
CA HIS A 288 -11.58 -6.37 2.84
C HIS A 288 -12.37 -5.58 1.79
N ALA A 289 -13.60 -5.17 2.12
CA ALA A 289 -14.48 -4.40 1.23
C ALA A 289 -13.90 -3.03 0.87
N VAL A 290 -13.29 -2.32 1.83
CA VAL A 290 -12.54 -1.08 1.61
C VAL A 290 -11.39 -1.32 0.64
N PHE A 291 -10.55 -2.33 0.88
CA PHE A 291 -9.39 -2.62 0.05
C PHE A 291 -9.77 -3.02 -1.38
N TYR A 292 -10.84 -3.79 -1.56
CA TYR A 292 -11.33 -4.17 -2.90
C TYR A 292 -11.96 -2.99 -3.65
N GLU A 293 -12.67 -2.10 -2.98
CA GLU A 293 -13.21 -0.87 -3.59
C GLU A 293 -12.09 0.10 -3.99
N VAL A 294 -11.02 0.20 -3.19
CA VAL A 294 -9.80 0.92 -3.58
C VAL A 294 -9.20 0.29 -4.83
N LEU A 295 -9.00 -1.03 -4.87
CA LEU A 295 -8.43 -1.70 -6.05
C LEU A 295 -9.33 -1.66 -7.30
N ARG A 296 -10.65 -1.46 -7.15
CA ARG A 296 -11.57 -1.18 -8.27
C ARG A 296 -11.31 0.20 -8.88
N LEU A 297 -11.07 1.21 -8.06
CA LEU A 297 -10.82 2.59 -8.51
C LEU A 297 -9.34 2.84 -8.87
N TYR A 298 -8.41 2.24 -8.15
CA TYR A 298 -6.96 2.41 -8.31
C TYR A 298 -6.27 1.04 -8.41
N PRO A 299 -6.58 0.24 -9.45
CA PRO A 299 -5.87 -1.01 -9.69
C PRO A 299 -4.41 -0.72 -10.01
N SER A 300 -3.49 -1.40 -9.31
CA SER A 300 -2.04 -1.19 -9.45
C SER A 300 -1.51 -1.45 -10.87
N VAL A 301 -2.26 -2.20 -11.70
CA VAL A 301 -2.00 -2.34 -13.15
C VAL A 301 -3.23 -1.82 -13.93
N PRO A 302 -3.21 -0.56 -14.41
CA PRO A 302 -4.40 0.12 -14.91
C PRO A 302 -4.82 -0.30 -16.33
N LEU A 303 -3.87 -0.79 -17.14
CA LEU A 303 -4.06 -1.21 -18.52
C LEU A 303 -3.31 -2.53 -18.78
N ASN A 304 -3.94 -3.46 -19.48
CA ASN A 304 -3.36 -4.75 -19.85
C ASN A 304 -3.57 -5.02 -21.35
N GLN A 305 -2.69 -5.86 -21.92
CA GLN A 305 -2.80 -6.28 -23.31
C GLN A 305 -2.32 -7.71 -23.57
N LYS A 306 -2.79 -8.26 -24.69
CA LYS A 306 -2.51 -9.59 -25.23
C LYS A 306 -2.44 -9.53 -26.77
N TYR A 307 -1.86 -10.54 -27.39
CA TYR A 307 -1.74 -10.70 -28.83
C TYR A 307 -2.46 -11.96 -29.30
N ALA A 308 -3.29 -11.84 -30.34
CA ALA A 308 -4.11 -12.93 -30.89
C ALA A 308 -3.29 -13.83 -31.85
N LEU A 309 -3.17 -15.11 -31.50
CA LEU A 309 -2.49 -16.13 -32.34
C LEU A 309 -3.32 -16.60 -33.53
N GLN A 310 -4.64 -16.46 -33.46
CA GLN A 310 -5.62 -16.90 -34.44
C GLN A 310 -6.79 -15.91 -34.52
N ASP A 311 -7.60 -16.01 -35.56
CA ASP A 311 -8.86 -15.27 -35.67
C ASP A 311 -9.85 -15.76 -34.59
N ASP A 312 -10.65 -14.85 -34.05
CA ASP A 312 -11.59 -15.12 -32.95
C ASP A 312 -12.81 -14.19 -33.04
N ILE A 313 -13.91 -14.56 -32.38
CA ILE A 313 -15.12 -13.72 -32.26
C ILE A 313 -15.48 -13.65 -30.78
N TRP A 314 -15.48 -12.43 -30.24
CA TRP A 314 -15.81 -12.19 -28.84
C TRP A 314 -17.31 -12.38 -28.52
N PRO A 315 -17.68 -12.57 -27.25
CA PRO A 315 -19.08 -12.70 -26.81
C PRO A 315 -20.03 -11.56 -27.22
N ASP A 316 -19.50 -10.38 -27.56
CA ASP A 316 -20.28 -9.24 -28.08
C ASP A 316 -20.38 -9.18 -29.62
N GLY A 317 -19.78 -10.15 -30.33
CA GLY A 317 -19.71 -10.20 -31.79
C GLY A 317 -18.49 -9.52 -32.40
N THR A 318 -17.56 -8.98 -31.61
CA THR A 318 -16.35 -8.31 -32.12
C THR A 318 -15.40 -9.31 -32.80
N HIS A 319 -15.09 -9.05 -34.08
CA HIS A 319 -14.16 -9.88 -34.86
C HIS A 319 -12.69 -9.50 -34.65
N ILE A 320 -11.95 -10.42 -34.02
CA ILE A 320 -10.50 -10.37 -33.82
C ILE A 320 -9.82 -11.15 -34.94
N LYS A 321 -8.69 -10.64 -35.42
CA LYS A 321 -7.82 -11.28 -36.40
C LYS A 321 -6.51 -11.69 -35.75
N LYS A 322 -5.92 -12.78 -36.26
CA LYS A 322 -4.53 -13.13 -36.00
C LYS A 322 -3.64 -11.91 -36.24
N GLY A 323 -2.82 -11.57 -35.25
CA GLY A 323 -1.95 -10.39 -35.31
C GLY A 323 -2.50 -9.14 -34.62
N ASP A 324 -3.76 -9.12 -34.20
CA ASP A 324 -4.30 -8.02 -33.39
C ASP A 324 -3.71 -8.04 -31.97
N TYR A 325 -3.50 -6.85 -31.40
CA TYR A 325 -3.40 -6.67 -29.96
C TYR A 325 -4.77 -6.38 -29.38
N VAL A 326 -5.10 -7.04 -28.28
CA VAL A 326 -6.35 -6.88 -27.55
C VAL A 326 -6.07 -6.35 -26.15
N LEU A 327 -6.85 -5.38 -25.70
CA LEU A 327 -6.60 -4.61 -24.49
C LEU A 327 -7.84 -4.55 -23.60
N TRP A 328 -7.61 -4.53 -22.29
CA TRP A 328 -8.63 -4.17 -21.32
C TRP A 328 -8.01 -3.24 -20.27
N CYS A 329 -8.82 -2.30 -19.80
CA CYS A 329 -8.38 -1.24 -18.90
C CYS A 329 -9.13 -1.34 -17.58
N PRO A 330 -8.64 -2.12 -16.59
CA PRO A 330 -9.24 -2.22 -15.26
C PRO A 330 -9.58 -0.86 -14.64
N TYR A 331 -8.73 0.16 -14.84
CA TYR A 331 -8.94 1.51 -14.31
C TYR A 331 -10.19 2.21 -14.89
N ALA A 332 -10.41 2.09 -16.20
CA ALA A 332 -11.59 2.63 -16.88
C ALA A 332 -12.83 1.74 -16.67
N GLN A 333 -12.64 0.43 -16.65
CA GLN A 333 -13.70 -0.55 -16.40
C GLN A 333 -14.29 -0.36 -15.01
N GLY A 334 -13.45 -0.13 -13.99
CA GLY A 334 -13.86 0.19 -12.62
C GLY A 334 -14.83 1.37 -12.55
N ARG A 335 -14.65 2.41 -13.37
CA ARG A 335 -15.49 3.62 -13.41
C ARG A 335 -16.63 3.56 -14.44
N CYS A 336 -16.81 2.45 -15.15
CA CYS A 336 -17.78 2.35 -16.22
C CYS A 336 -19.18 2.05 -15.66
N GLU A 337 -20.13 2.99 -15.84
CA GLU A 337 -21.51 2.84 -15.36
C GLU A 337 -22.23 1.61 -15.95
N LYS A 338 -21.87 1.22 -17.19
CA LYS A 338 -22.40 0.00 -17.82
C LYS A 338 -21.94 -1.30 -17.15
N VAL A 339 -20.90 -1.24 -16.33
CA VAL A 339 -20.30 -2.39 -15.63
C VAL A 339 -20.63 -2.36 -14.14
N TRP A 340 -20.67 -1.17 -13.52
CA TRP A 340 -20.79 -1.03 -12.07
C TRP A 340 -22.05 -0.29 -11.57
N GLY A 341 -22.89 0.22 -12.47
CA GLY A 341 -24.07 1.03 -12.14
C GLY A 341 -23.79 2.53 -12.12
N GLN A 342 -24.82 3.35 -11.87
CA GLN A 342 -24.71 4.83 -11.87
C GLN A 342 -23.72 5.36 -10.83
N ASP A 343 -23.47 4.59 -9.77
CA ASP A 343 -22.55 4.87 -8.67
C ASP A 343 -21.12 4.35 -8.93
N ALA A 344 -20.76 4.05 -10.18
CA ALA A 344 -19.45 3.52 -10.56
C ALA A 344 -18.28 4.45 -10.19
N GLN A 345 -18.51 5.76 -10.06
CA GLN A 345 -17.48 6.72 -9.66
C GLN A 345 -17.41 6.94 -8.14
N GLU A 346 -18.41 6.46 -7.38
CA GLU A 346 -18.44 6.58 -5.93
C GLU A 346 -17.48 5.57 -5.27
N PHE A 347 -16.85 5.99 -4.17
CA PHE A 347 -16.13 5.09 -3.28
C PHE A 347 -17.11 4.52 -2.24
N ARG A 348 -17.62 3.31 -2.50
CA ARG A 348 -18.58 2.63 -1.62
C ARG A 348 -18.15 1.19 -1.31
N PRO A 349 -17.41 0.96 -0.22
CA PRO A 349 -17.04 -0.38 0.25
C PRO A 349 -18.22 -1.34 0.39
N GLU A 350 -19.40 -0.85 0.78
CA GLU A 350 -20.61 -1.65 0.96
C GLU A 350 -21.05 -2.38 -0.33
N ARG A 351 -20.53 -2.00 -1.50
CA ARG A 351 -20.68 -2.72 -2.77
C ARG A 351 -20.11 -4.14 -2.74
N TRP A 352 -19.16 -4.43 -1.85
CA TRP A 352 -18.52 -5.74 -1.69
C TRP A 352 -19.18 -6.62 -0.64
N LEU A 353 -20.28 -6.14 -0.05
CA LEU A 353 -21.05 -6.86 0.95
C LEU A 353 -22.42 -7.28 0.36
N ASP A 354 -22.94 -8.42 0.81
CA ASP A 354 -24.33 -8.81 0.58
C ASP A 354 -25.27 -8.30 1.69
N GLU A 355 -26.55 -8.67 1.61
CA GLU A 355 -27.58 -8.26 2.58
C GLU A 355 -27.33 -8.80 4.00
N GLN A 356 -26.48 -9.82 4.15
CA GLN A 356 -26.07 -10.41 5.42
C GLN A 356 -24.77 -9.78 5.96
N GLY A 357 -24.13 -8.91 5.17
CA GLY A 357 -22.82 -8.33 5.50
C GLY A 357 -21.65 -9.26 5.21
N GLU A 358 -21.84 -10.34 4.44
CA GLU A 358 -20.77 -11.22 3.99
C GLU A 358 -20.07 -10.68 2.74
N LEU A 359 -18.80 -11.04 2.56
CA LEU A 359 -18.02 -10.64 1.38
C LEU A 359 -18.52 -11.33 0.12
N ARG A 360 -19.22 -10.58 -0.74
CA ARG A 360 -19.62 -11.04 -2.07
C ARG A 360 -18.44 -10.97 -3.04
N ARG A 361 -18.46 -11.80 -4.09
CA ARG A 361 -17.42 -11.84 -5.12
C ARG A 361 -18.00 -11.51 -6.49
N GLU A 362 -17.42 -10.50 -7.13
CA GLU A 362 -17.71 -10.16 -8.52
C GLU A 362 -17.02 -11.13 -9.49
N SER A 363 -17.47 -11.12 -10.75
CA SER A 363 -16.83 -11.86 -11.85
C SER A 363 -15.36 -11.43 -12.04
N GLN A 364 -14.48 -12.37 -12.41
CA GLN A 364 -13.06 -12.03 -12.67
C GLN A 364 -12.90 -11.12 -13.90
N GLY A 365 -13.86 -11.12 -14.81
CA GLY A 365 -13.92 -10.17 -15.93
C GLY A 365 -14.43 -8.79 -15.54
N GLN A 366 -15.25 -8.69 -14.50
CA GLN A 366 -15.82 -7.43 -14.00
C GLN A 366 -14.85 -6.72 -13.05
N TRP A 367 -14.11 -7.48 -12.24
CA TRP A 367 -13.04 -6.99 -11.37
C TRP A 367 -11.71 -7.72 -11.61
N PRO A 368 -11.03 -7.46 -12.73
CA PRO A 368 -9.76 -8.08 -13.08
C PRO A 368 -8.54 -7.49 -12.33
N ALA A 369 -8.71 -6.91 -11.14
CA ALA A 369 -7.63 -6.26 -10.39
C ALA A 369 -6.47 -7.21 -10.03
N PHE A 370 -6.80 -8.48 -9.77
CA PHE A 370 -5.83 -9.58 -9.59
C PHE A 370 -5.67 -10.47 -10.83
N HIS A 371 -6.07 -9.98 -12.01
CA HIS A 371 -6.18 -10.74 -13.27
C HIS A 371 -7.20 -11.90 -13.19
N ALA A 372 -7.50 -12.52 -14.32
CA ALA A 372 -8.44 -13.65 -14.42
C ALA A 372 -7.77 -14.94 -14.95
N GLY A 373 -8.50 -16.07 -14.82
CA GLY A 373 -8.17 -17.34 -15.47
C GLY A 373 -6.83 -17.96 -15.02
N PRO A 374 -6.14 -18.72 -15.89
CA PRO A 374 -4.88 -19.39 -15.54
C PRO A 374 -3.78 -18.44 -15.04
N ARG A 375 -3.83 -17.16 -15.42
CA ARG A 375 -2.88 -16.10 -15.01
C ARG A 375 -3.33 -15.25 -13.81
N VAL A 376 -4.37 -15.63 -13.07
CA VAL A 376 -4.74 -14.97 -11.79
C VAL A 376 -3.51 -14.83 -10.86
N CYS A 377 -3.41 -13.71 -10.16
CA CYS A 377 -2.23 -13.36 -9.35
C CYS A 377 -1.94 -14.42 -8.28
N LEU A 378 -0.68 -14.91 -8.22
CA LEU A 378 -0.25 -15.83 -7.16
C LEU A 378 -0.23 -15.14 -5.78
N GLY A 379 0.13 -13.86 -5.76
CA GLY A 379 0.22 -13.06 -4.55
C GLY A 379 -1.08 -12.44 -4.06
N GLN A 380 -2.26 -12.76 -4.63
CA GLN A 380 -3.52 -12.11 -4.27
C GLN A 380 -3.81 -12.17 -2.75
N ASN A 381 -3.74 -13.37 -2.17
CA ASN A 381 -3.95 -13.56 -0.74
C ASN A 381 -2.85 -12.92 0.11
N LEU A 382 -1.62 -12.84 -0.43
CA LEU A 382 -0.48 -12.23 0.24
C LEU A 382 -0.63 -10.72 0.34
N ALA A 383 -0.80 -10.04 -0.79
CA ALA A 383 -0.96 -8.59 -0.85
C ALA A 383 -2.21 -8.12 -0.09
N THR A 384 -3.27 -8.93 -0.06
CA THR A 384 -4.46 -8.64 0.75
C THR A 384 -4.16 -8.76 2.25
N LEU A 385 -3.47 -9.82 2.68
CA LEU A 385 -3.06 -9.98 4.08
C LEU A 385 -2.12 -8.84 4.54
N GLU A 386 -1.08 -8.57 3.76
CA GLU A 386 -0.11 -7.49 3.99
C GLU A 386 -0.80 -6.13 4.13
N ALA A 387 -1.73 -5.83 3.21
CA ALA A 387 -2.48 -4.58 3.24
C ALA A 387 -3.39 -4.48 4.46
N LEU A 388 -4.12 -5.54 4.81
CA LEU A 388 -5.05 -5.52 5.95
C LEU A 388 -4.32 -5.43 7.30
N ILE A 389 -3.18 -6.11 7.47
CA ILE A 389 -2.34 -5.97 8.67
C ILE A 389 -1.84 -4.52 8.79
N ALA A 390 -1.31 -3.95 7.69
CA ALA A 390 -0.86 -2.56 7.69
C ALA A 390 -2.00 -1.56 7.99
N ILE A 391 -3.20 -1.78 7.45
CA ILE A 391 -4.40 -0.99 7.75
C ILE A 391 -4.75 -1.07 9.25
N VAL A 392 -4.83 -2.28 9.82
CA VAL A 392 -5.14 -2.51 11.24
C VAL A 392 -4.14 -1.81 12.16
N PHE A 393 -2.85 -2.04 11.97
CA PHE A 393 -1.79 -1.48 12.81
C PHE A 393 -1.73 0.05 12.73
N LEU A 394 -1.76 0.60 11.51
CA LEU A 394 -1.58 2.04 11.32
C LEU A 394 -2.80 2.83 11.76
N LEU A 395 -4.03 2.35 11.50
CA LEU A 395 -5.25 3.04 11.90
C LEU A 395 -5.56 2.92 13.41
N LYS A 396 -5.18 1.81 14.06
CA LYS A 396 -5.25 1.73 15.54
C LYS A 396 -4.37 2.77 16.24
N ARG A 397 -3.20 3.07 15.67
CA ARG A 397 -2.13 3.83 16.34
C ARG A 397 -2.03 5.30 15.91
N TYR A 398 -2.44 5.63 14.69
CA TYR A 398 -2.19 6.94 14.09
C TYR A 398 -3.43 7.51 13.39
N LYS A 399 -3.75 8.79 13.68
CA LYS A 399 -4.69 9.59 12.90
C LYS A 399 -3.93 10.44 11.89
N PHE A 400 -3.83 9.96 10.66
CA PHE A 400 -3.19 10.71 9.57
C PHE A 400 -4.03 11.92 9.14
N SER A 401 -3.38 12.89 8.54
CA SER A 401 -3.99 14.05 7.87
C SER A 401 -3.14 14.42 6.68
N LEU A 402 -3.78 14.65 5.52
CA LEU A 402 -3.09 15.14 4.33
C LEU A 402 -2.55 16.56 4.58
N VAL A 403 -1.32 16.82 4.14
CA VAL A 403 -0.82 18.21 4.06
C VAL A 403 -1.64 18.95 2.99
N SER A 404 -2.09 20.16 3.29
CA SER A 404 -2.95 20.97 2.42
C SER A 404 -2.24 21.41 1.14
N GLY A 405 -3.00 21.56 0.04
CA GLY A 405 -2.49 22.08 -1.23
C GLY A 405 -1.62 21.11 -2.04
N GLN A 406 -1.62 19.82 -1.71
CA GLN A 406 -0.98 18.79 -2.53
C GLN A 406 -1.82 18.41 -3.75
N ASP A 407 -1.16 18.21 -4.89
CA ASP A 407 -1.73 17.53 -6.06
C ASP A 407 -1.49 16.02 -5.95
N ILE A 408 -2.52 15.27 -5.58
CA ILE A 408 -2.48 13.80 -5.50
C ILE A 408 -2.99 13.23 -6.83
N THR A 409 -2.03 12.96 -7.73
CA THR A 409 -2.29 12.41 -9.06
C THR A 409 -1.39 11.21 -9.35
N TYR A 410 -1.75 10.43 -10.36
CA TYR A 410 -1.02 9.22 -10.75
C TYR A 410 0.15 9.52 -11.71
N GLN A 411 1.21 8.74 -11.61
CA GLN A 411 2.33 8.72 -12.55
C GLN A 411 2.12 7.67 -13.63
N VAL A 412 2.48 8.03 -14.85
CA VAL A 412 2.50 7.13 -16.00
C VAL A 412 3.71 6.19 -15.86
N SER A 413 3.46 4.92 -15.54
CA SER A 413 4.44 3.84 -15.40
C SER A 413 3.79 2.49 -15.78
N LEU A 414 4.53 1.37 -15.68
CA LEU A 414 3.97 0.01 -15.83
C LEU A 414 2.90 -0.30 -14.77
N THR A 415 2.97 0.39 -13.64
CA THR A 415 2.05 0.32 -12.50
C THR A 415 1.44 1.72 -12.23
N LEU A 416 0.68 1.92 -11.14
CA LEU A 416 -0.03 3.17 -10.83
C LEU A 416 0.50 3.90 -9.56
N PRO A 417 1.77 4.36 -9.52
CA PRO A 417 2.30 5.15 -8.41
C PRO A 417 1.75 6.58 -8.36
N MET A 418 1.89 7.25 -7.22
CA MET A 418 1.54 8.66 -7.03
C MET A 418 2.70 9.55 -7.50
N LEU A 419 2.41 10.50 -8.39
CA LEU A 419 3.42 11.31 -9.09
C LEU A 419 4.28 12.18 -8.15
N HIS A 420 3.69 12.64 -7.05
CA HIS A 420 4.31 13.54 -6.09
C HIS A 420 4.41 12.96 -4.67
N GLY A 421 4.18 11.65 -4.53
CA GLY A 421 4.00 10.98 -3.25
C GLY A 421 2.68 11.36 -2.56
N MET A 422 2.59 11.10 -1.25
CA MET A 422 1.47 11.51 -0.41
C MET A 422 2.00 11.94 0.96
N LYS A 423 2.10 13.25 1.20
CA LYS A 423 2.66 13.78 2.44
C LYS A 423 1.59 13.89 3.52
N VAL A 424 1.90 13.41 4.72
CA VAL A 424 0.98 13.33 5.88
C VAL A 424 1.58 13.93 7.16
N MET A 425 0.69 14.31 8.10
CA MET A 425 0.93 14.88 9.43
C MET A 425 -0.23 14.46 10.41
N LEU A 426 -0.25 14.83 11.72
CA LEU A 426 -0.97 14.01 12.74
C LEU A 426 -1.98 14.64 13.78
N ARG A 427 -2.36 15.95 13.79
CA ARG A 427 -3.27 16.66 14.79
C ARG A 427 -2.63 17.07 16.14
N PHE A 428 -3.31 17.29 17.28
CA PHE A 428 -2.63 17.47 18.61
C PHE A 428 -3.50 17.25 19.87
N ILE A 429 -2.86 17.05 21.04
CA ILE A 429 -3.50 16.86 22.37
C ILE A 429 -2.87 17.80 23.44
N LEU A 430 -3.70 18.46 24.27
CA LEU A 430 -3.26 19.39 25.31
C LEU A 430 -3.97 19.16 26.67
N VAL A 431 -3.25 19.31 27.79
CA VAL A 431 -3.83 19.34 29.16
C VAL A 431 -3.20 20.47 29.95
N GLN A 432 -4.02 21.32 30.59
CA GLN A 432 -3.60 22.52 31.32
C GLN A 432 -4.24 22.58 32.72
N ASN A 433 -3.62 23.27 33.67
CA ASN A 433 -4.22 23.50 35.00
C ASN A 433 -5.06 24.80 35.06
N ARG A 434 -5.67 25.09 36.23
CA ARG A 434 -6.47 26.33 36.45
C ARG A 434 -5.71 27.64 36.21
N GLN A 435 -4.38 27.61 36.25
CA GLN A 435 -3.50 28.78 36.08
C GLN A 435 -2.91 28.89 34.66
N GLY A 436 -3.39 28.06 33.72
CA GLY A 436 -2.92 28.05 32.33
C GLY A 436 -1.57 27.36 32.12
N LYS A 437 -0.94 26.87 33.20
CA LYS A 437 0.31 26.13 33.12
C LYS A 437 0.02 24.75 32.54
N THR A 438 0.55 24.49 31.35
CA THR A 438 0.45 23.20 30.66
C THR A 438 1.04 22.07 31.51
N ARG A 439 0.34 20.93 31.56
CA ARG A 439 0.74 19.69 32.24
C ARG A 439 1.06 18.59 31.24
N LEU A 440 0.28 18.48 30.17
CA LEU A 440 0.56 17.67 29.00
C LEU A 440 0.49 18.54 27.75
N ALA A 441 1.41 18.35 26.82
CA ALA A 441 1.23 18.80 25.45
C ALA A 441 1.90 17.80 24.52
N LYS A 442 1.11 17.17 23.65
CA LYS A 442 1.59 16.36 22.55
C LYS A 442 1.18 17.07 21.27
N TRP A 443 2.04 17.96 20.81
CA TRP A 443 1.89 18.58 19.50
C TRP A 443 2.24 17.53 18.46
N TYR A 444 1.30 17.29 17.56
CA TYR A 444 1.61 17.20 16.16
C TYR A 444 1.06 18.50 15.53
N VAL A 445 1.10 18.68 14.19
CA VAL A 445 0.97 19.99 13.50
C VAL A 445 2.07 20.99 13.90
N PRO A 446 2.99 21.37 12.99
CA PRO A 446 4.18 22.10 13.37
C PRO A 446 3.81 23.54 13.71
N TYR A 447 4.20 23.96 14.91
CA TYR A 447 4.05 25.31 15.42
C TYR A 447 5.40 25.80 15.92
N GLU A 448 5.74 27.05 15.63
CA GLU A 448 6.91 27.73 16.22
C GLU A 448 6.78 27.78 17.74
N ASP A 449 7.88 27.82 18.50
CA ASP A 449 7.79 27.80 19.96
C ASP A 449 7.06 29.03 20.54
N GLU A 450 7.20 30.20 19.90
CA GLU A 450 6.36 31.37 20.19
C GLU A 450 4.87 31.10 19.90
N GLU A 451 4.56 30.40 18.80
CA GLU A 451 3.17 30.04 18.48
C GLU A 451 2.63 28.98 19.44
N LYS A 452 3.43 27.99 19.86
CA LYS A 452 3.04 27.03 20.92
C LYS A 452 2.74 27.74 22.24
N VAL A 453 3.52 28.76 22.62
CA VAL A 453 3.26 29.58 23.81
C VAL A 453 1.97 30.39 23.63
N LYS A 454 1.78 31.01 22.47
CA LYS A 454 0.58 31.77 22.11
C LYS A 454 -0.68 30.90 22.11
N LEU A 455 -0.65 29.73 21.47
CA LEU A 455 -1.70 28.71 21.43
C LEU A 455 -2.10 28.25 22.84
N LYS A 456 -1.13 27.88 23.69
CA LYS A 456 -1.40 27.52 25.11
C LYS A 456 -2.14 28.64 25.84
N GLY A 457 -1.74 29.91 25.61
CA GLY A 457 -2.37 31.08 26.21
C GLY A 457 -3.74 31.43 25.61
N GLU A 458 -3.96 31.19 24.33
CA GLU A 458 -5.26 31.38 23.64
C GLU A 458 -6.27 30.31 24.09
N VAL A 459 -5.92 29.03 24.01
CA VAL A 459 -6.74 27.89 24.46
C VAL A 459 -7.15 28.08 25.93
N HIS A 460 -6.20 28.44 26.81
CA HIS A 460 -6.51 28.66 28.22
C HIS A 460 -7.47 29.84 28.43
N ARG A 461 -7.28 30.98 27.74
CA ARG A 461 -8.18 32.14 27.84
C ARG A 461 -9.58 31.86 27.31
N LEU A 462 -9.71 30.98 26.32
CA LEU A 462 -11.01 30.55 25.79
C LEU A 462 -11.74 29.60 26.74
N VAL A 463 -11.01 28.68 27.39
CA VAL A 463 -11.59 27.57 28.17
C VAL A 463 -11.80 27.92 29.65
N ALA A 464 -10.84 28.60 30.29
CA ALA A 464 -10.82 28.78 31.74
C ALA A 464 -11.94 29.65 32.35
N PRO A 465 -12.44 30.73 31.71
CA PRO A 465 -13.51 31.54 32.29
C PRO A 465 -14.92 30.97 32.03
N ARG A 466 -15.04 29.84 31.33
CA ARG A 466 -16.33 29.26 30.95
C ARG A 466 -17.01 28.51 32.09
N ASP A 467 -18.30 28.74 32.30
CA ASP A 467 -19.08 28.05 33.33
C ASP A 467 -19.62 26.71 32.81
N GLN A 468 -19.19 25.64 33.47
CA GLN A 468 -19.55 24.25 33.19
C GLN A 468 -21.05 23.94 33.37
N LYS A 469 -21.83 24.82 34.04
CA LYS A 469 -23.29 24.67 34.18
C LYS A 469 -24.10 25.32 33.05
N HIS A 470 -23.52 26.24 32.30
CA HIS A 470 -24.27 27.13 31.39
C HIS A 470 -23.65 27.24 30.00
N GLN A 471 -22.50 26.59 29.74
CA GLN A 471 -21.80 26.67 28.46
C GLN A 471 -21.29 25.29 28.01
N SER A 472 -21.27 25.08 26.69
CA SER A 472 -20.85 23.83 26.05
C SER A 472 -19.38 23.48 26.31
N ASN A 473 -19.10 22.18 26.30
CA ASN A 473 -17.76 21.57 26.24
C ASN A 473 -17.01 21.81 24.92
N PHE A 474 -17.62 22.55 24.00
CA PHE A 474 -17.14 22.76 22.63
C PHE A 474 -16.99 24.26 22.38
N VAL A 475 -15.85 24.66 21.83
CA VAL A 475 -15.50 26.07 21.58
C VAL A 475 -14.93 26.20 20.18
N GLU A 476 -15.56 27.02 19.34
CA GLU A 476 -15.00 27.42 18.04
C GLU A 476 -13.67 28.14 18.21
N TYR A 477 -12.65 27.75 17.45
CA TYR A 477 -11.30 28.29 17.53
C TYR A 477 -10.61 28.34 16.17
N ARG A 478 -10.49 29.55 15.60
CA ARG A 478 -9.99 29.77 14.23
C ARG A 478 -10.87 28.97 13.23
N ASN A 479 -10.30 27.97 12.55
CA ASN A 479 -11.00 27.07 11.62
C ASN A 479 -11.20 25.65 12.23
N TYR A 480 -11.07 25.53 13.54
CA TYR A 480 -11.05 24.29 14.31
C TYR A 480 -12.01 24.39 15.49
N LYS A 481 -12.22 23.28 16.19
CA LYS A 481 -12.96 23.24 17.45
C LYS A 481 -12.06 22.76 18.58
N ILE A 482 -12.21 23.37 19.75
CA ILE A 482 -11.62 22.89 21.00
C ILE A 482 -12.72 22.14 21.75
N VAL A 483 -12.56 20.82 21.84
CA VAL A 483 -13.33 19.96 22.73
C VAL A 483 -12.60 19.93 24.07
N TYR A 484 -13.28 20.28 25.16
CA TYR A 484 -12.67 20.31 26.48
C TYR A 484 -13.57 19.78 27.60
N ARG A 485 -12.96 19.19 28.63
CA ARG A 485 -13.65 18.84 29.88
C ARG A 485 -12.75 19.09 31.07
N ARG A 486 -13.38 19.38 32.21
CA ARG A 486 -12.69 19.74 33.46
C ARG A 486 -12.86 18.64 34.49
N TYR A 487 -11.75 18.14 35.01
CA TYR A 487 -11.67 17.10 36.05
C TYR A 487 -10.63 17.51 37.09
N ALA A 488 -10.92 17.36 38.39
CA ALA A 488 -10.04 17.72 39.51
C ALA A 488 -9.41 19.14 39.47
N GLY A 489 -9.91 20.06 38.62
CA GLY A 489 -9.34 21.39 38.37
C GLY A 489 -8.37 21.48 37.18
N LEU A 490 -8.07 20.37 36.51
CA LEU A 490 -7.40 20.33 35.21
C LEU A 490 -8.41 20.54 34.08
N PHE A 491 -7.95 21.11 32.98
CA PHE A 491 -8.65 21.25 31.71
C PHE A 491 -7.96 20.36 30.67
N PHE A 492 -8.66 19.31 30.24
CA PHE A 492 -8.24 18.45 29.14
C PHE A 492 -8.84 19.05 27.87
N CYS A 493 -8.00 19.38 26.88
CA CYS A 493 -8.37 20.13 25.69
C CYS A 493 -7.81 19.43 24.44
N VAL A 494 -8.69 19.03 23.52
CA VAL A 494 -8.32 18.44 22.24
C VAL A 494 -8.76 19.40 21.14
N CYS A 495 -7.87 19.67 20.18
CA CYS A 495 -8.18 20.49 19.01
C CYS A 495 -8.51 19.57 17.84
N VAL A 496 -9.72 19.70 17.31
CA VAL A 496 -10.31 18.83 16.28
C VAL A 496 -10.70 19.67 15.06
N ASP A 497 -10.90 19.06 13.90
CA ASP A 497 -11.44 19.79 12.74
C ASP A 497 -12.87 20.27 13.01
N ALA A 498 -13.27 21.36 12.36
CA ALA A 498 -14.63 21.90 12.51
C ALA A 498 -15.76 20.90 12.13
N ASN A 499 -15.41 19.85 11.37
CA ASN A 499 -16.32 18.79 10.91
C ASN A 499 -16.21 17.48 11.71
N ASP A 500 -15.32 17.39 12.69
CA ASP A 500 -15.14 16.19 13.52
C ASP A 500 -16.30 16.00 14.52
N ASN A 501 -16.58 14.76 14.93
CA ASN A 501 -17.62 14.45 15.91
C ASN A 501 -17.17 14.84 17.33
N GLU A 502 -17.48 16.07 17.73
CA GLU A 502 -17.16 16.68 19.02
C GLU A 502 -17.48 15.79 20.25
N LEU A 503 -18.55 14.99 20.19
CA LEU A 503 -18.96 14.11 21.30
C LEU A 503 -17.99 12.94 21.48
N SER A 504 -17.50 12.34 20.40
CA SER A 504 -16.53 11.24 20.46
C SER A 504 -15.22 11.66 21.13
N TYR A 505 -14.76 12.89 20.88
CA TYR A 505 -13.58 13.44 21.57
C TYR A 505 -13.87 13.80 23.03
N LEU A 506 -15.12 14.13 23.37
CA LEU A 506 -15.52 14.38 24.76
C LEU A 506 -15.55 13.08 25.59
N GLU A 507 -15.97 11.97 24.98
CA GLU A 507 -15.88 10.63 25.57
C GLU A 507 -14.42 10.14 25.62
N ALA A 508 -13.61 10.36 24.58
CA ALA A 508 -12.18 10.03 24.63
C ALA A 508 -11.45 10.77 25.78
N ILE A 509 -11.80 12.05 26.02
CA ILE A 509 -11.33 12.81 27.18
C ILE A 509 -11.83 12.20 28.51
N HIS A 510 -13.06 11.67 28.54
CA HIS A 510 -13.61 11.02 29.73
C HIS A 510 -12.89 9.71 30.05
N PHE A 511 -12.78 8.82 29.06
CA PHE A 511 -12.09 7.54 29.18
C PHE A 511 -10.61 7.71 29.55
N PHE A 512 -9.92 8.69 28.95
CA PHE A 512 -8.55 9.01 29.32
C PHE A 512 -8.40 9.40 30.79
N VAL A 513 -9.38 10.11 31.36
CA VAL A 513 -9.38 10.44 32.79
C VAL A 513 -9.76 9.25 33.65
N GLU A 514 -10.69 8.40 33.25
CA GLU A 514 -11.01 7.16 33.97
C GLU A 514 -9.81 6.20 34.05
N VAL A 515 -9.05 6.07 32.96
CA VAL A 515 -7.79 5.30 32.93
C VAL A 515 -6.74 5.91 33.88
N LEU A 516 -6.64 7.24 33.93
CA LEU A 516 -5.75 7.93 34.88
C LEU A 516 -6.22 7.76 36.34
N ASP A 517 -7.52 7.86 36.60
CA ASP A 517 -8.12 7.68 37.93
C ASP A 517 -7.95 6.25 38.44
N ALA A 518 -8.11 5.25 37.56
CA ALA A 518 -7.86 3.85 37.87
C ALA A 518 -6.37 3.57 38.15
N PHE A 519 -5.46 4.26 37.46
CA PHE A 519 -4.01 4.10 37.65
C PHE A 519 -3.48 4.81 38.92
N PHE A 520 -4.03 5.98 39.24
CA PHE A 520 -3.56 6.81 40.35
C PHE A 520 -4.40 6.72 41.64
N GLY A 521 -5.58 6.12 41.58
CA GLY A 521 -6.50 6.03 42.71
C GLY A 521 -7.14 7.37 43.05
N ASN A 522 -7.64 8.09 42.02
CA ASN A 522 -8.05 9.51 41.96
C ASN A 522 -6.90 10.45 41.52
N VAL A 523 -6.87 10.83 40.24
CA VAL A 523 -5.76 11.58 39.64
C VAL A 523 -5.73 13.04 40.09
N CYS A 524 -4.62 13.44 40.72
CA CYS A 524 -4.40 14.85 41.06
C CYS A 524 -3.33 15.50 40.17
N GLU A 525 -3.21 16.82 40.26
CA GLU A 525 -2.23 17.58 39.48
C GLU A 525 -0.77 17.18 39.79
N LEU A 526 -0.49 16.68 41.00
CA LEU A 526 0.86 16.19 41.35
C LEU A 526 1.17 14.85 40.66
N ASP A 527 0.21 13.95 40.46
CA ASP A 527 0.46 12.63 39.86
C ASP A 527 0.96 12.75 38.42
N LEU A 528 0.31 13.62 37.65
CA LEU A 528 0.72 13.97 36.29
C LEU A 528 2.07 14.71 36.22
N VAL A 529 2.53 15.34 37.31
CA VAL A 529 3.83 16.03 37.38
C VAL A 529 4.95 15.08 37.82
N PHE A 530 4.72 14.23 38.81
CA PHE A 530 5.76 13.42 39.45
C PHE A 530 5.84 11.97 38.93
N ASN A 531 4.77 11.39 38.38
CA ASN A 531 4.74 10.01 37.91
C ASN A 531 4.64 9.88 36.37
N PHE A 532 4.76 10.98 35.61
CA PHE A 532 4.58 10.98 34.14
C PHE A 532 5.43 9.95 33.39
N TYR A 533 6.67 9.70 33.85
CA TYR A 533 7.55 8.70 33.25
C TYR A 533 7.01 7.27 33.40
N LYS A 534 6.23 6.96 34.45
CA LYS A 534 5.52 5.68 34.60
C LYS A 534 4.30 5.60 33.69
N VAL A 535 3.58 6.70 33.51
CA VAL A 535 2.43 6.79 32.58
C VAL A 535 2.89 6.57 31.14
N LYS A 536 3.95 7.28 30.69
CA LYS A 536 4.56 7.06 29.36
C LYS A 536 5.07 5.63 29.17
N LYS A 537 5.53 4.95 30.24
CA LYS A 537 6.08 3.59 30.15
C LYS A 537 4.98 2.52 30.18
N ASN A 538 3.93 2.68 30.97
CA ASN A 538 2.85 1.69 31.08
C ASN A 538 1.77 1.84 29.98
N ILE A 539 1.56 3.02 29.40
CA ILE A 539 0.78 3.16 28.16
C ILE A 539 1.49 2.49 26.96
N VAL A 540 2.77 2.12 27.10
CA VAL A 540 3.57 1.38 26.10
C VAL A 540 3.82 -0.08 26.52
N LEU A 541 3.31 -0.52 27.68
CA LEU A 541 3.46 -1.89 28.20
C LEU A 541 2.14 -2.60 28.49
N ASN A 542 1.03 -1.86 28.58
CA ASN A 542 -0.34 -2.37 28.80
C ASN A 542 -1.31 -1.92 27.69
N ALA A 543 -0.80 -1.53 26.51
CA ALA A 543 -1.54 -1.28 25.28
C ALA A 543 -0.79 -1.96 24.13
#